data_AF-A0A7W1SSM7-F1
#
_entry.id   AF-A0A7W1SSM7-F1
#
_cell.length_a   1.000
_cell.length_b   1.000
_cell.length_c   1.000
_cell.angle_alpha   90.00
_cell.angle_beta   90.00
_cell.angle_gamma   90.00
#
_symmetry.space_group_name_H-M   'P 1'
#
loop_
_entity.id
_entity.type
_entity.pdbx_description
1 polymer ?
#
loop_
_entity_poly.entity_id
_entity_poly.type
_entity_poly.pdbx_seq_one_letter_code
_entity_poly.pdbx_strand_id
1 'polypeptide(L)'
;MTTHDERPPGVRSAEAAATAWREALQHQWVAPASHADFYGLAAEVVDTLYTLADLTELLTRQVGGYGQGRELYDDTRTVDPDARLTEAGEHLRALRTALVSAASEANKFWNAIGHIGVEAAP
;
A
#
# COMPACT_ATOMS: atom_id res chain seq x y z
N MET A 1 -18.71 27.00 -9.79
CA MET A 1 -18.30 26.91 -8.37
C MET A 1 -17.72 25.52 -8.19
N THR A 2 -16.40 25.37 -8.35
CA THR A 2 -15.72 24.09 -8.15
C THR A 2 -15.66 23.84 -6.65
N THR A 3 -16.38 22.82 -6.18
CA THR A 3 -16.30 22.36 -4.78
C THR A 3 -14.87 21.95 -4.50
N HIS A 4 -14.22 22.61 -3.54
CA HIS A 4 -12.91 22.23 -3.08
C HIS A 4 -13.02 20.85 -2.44
N ASP A 5 -12.19 19.90 -2.85
CA ASP A 5 -12.18 18.56 -2.26
C ASP A 5 -11.69 18.65 -0.81
N GLU A 6 -12.61 18.47 0.13
CA GLU A 6 -12.37 18.62 1.57
C GLU A 6 -11.58 17.45 2.19
N ARG A 7 -11.34 16.37 1.45
CA ARG A 7 -10.62 15.20 1.97
C ARG A 7 -9.17 15.55 2.34
N PRO A 8 -8.60 14.98 3.41
CA PRO A 8 -7.20 15.21 3.78
C PRO A 8 -6.24 14.88 2.63
N PRO A 9 -5.14 15.63 2.44
CA PRO A 9 -4.20 15.42 1.33
C PRO A 9 -3.70 13.97 1.21
N GLY A 10 -3.37 13.32 2.33
CA GLY A 10 -2.92 11.92 2.33
C GLY A 10 -3.97 10.93 1.81
N VAL A 11 -5.25 11.17 2.11
CA VAL A 11 -6.37 10.34 1.60
C VAL A 11 -6.52 10.53 0.10
N ARG A 12 -6.47 11.77 -0.39
CA ARG A 12 -6.56 12.05 -1.83
C ARG A 12 -5.43 11.40 -2.63
N SER A 13 -4.20 11.48 -2.11
CA SER A 13 -3.06 10.82 -2.75
C SER A 13 -3.22 9.29 -2.78
N ALA A 14 -3.70 8.68 -1.71
CA ALA A 14 -3.95 7.24 -1.64
C ALA A 14 -5.04 6.79 -2.63
N GLU A 15 -6.14 7.55 -2.75
CA GLU A 15 -7.22 7.25 -3.70
C GLU A 15 -6.79 7.41 -5.16
N ALA A 16 -5.97 8.43 -5.45
CA ALA A 16 -5.39 8.63 -6.77
C ALA A 16 -4.48 7.44 -7.14
N ALA A 17 -3.62 6.99 -6.23
CA ALA A 17 -2.78 5.81 -6.43
C ALA A 17 -3.63 4.54 -6.64
N ALA A 18 -4.66 4.31 -5.83
CA ALA A 18 -5.57 3.17 -5.99
C ALA A 18 -6.32 3.19 -7.33
N THR A 19 -6.60 4.37 -7.86
CA THR A 19 -7.21 4.54 -9.19
C THR A 19 -6.22 4.22 -10.30
N ALA A 20 -4.99 4.76 -10.23
CA ALA A 20 -3.93 4.46 -11.17
C ALA A 20 -3.60 2.96 -11.23
N TRP A 21 -3.58 2.26 -10.09
CA TRP A 21 -3.37 0.81 -10.06
C TRP A 21 -4.51 0.02 -10.72
N ARG A 22 -5.76 0.47 -10.58
CA ARG A 22 -6.89 -0.13 -11.30
C ARG A 22 -6.80 0.10 -12.81
N GLU A 23 -6.37 1.28 -13.23
CA GLU A 23 -6.15 1.59 -14.65
C GLU A 23 -5.00 0.76 -15.24
N ALA A 24 -3.89 0.61 -14.51
CA ALA A 24 -2.76 -0.24 -14.92
C ALA A 24 -3.21 -1.70 -15.14
N LEU A 25 -4.04 -2.24 -14.24
CA LEU A 25 -4.64 -3.57 -14.39
C LEU A 25 -5.53 -3.67 -15.64
N GLN A 26 -6.38 -2.66 -15.89
CA GLN A 26 -7.25 -2.63 -17.07
C GLN A 26 -6.43 -2.59 -18.38
N HIS A 27 -5.38 -1.78 -18.43
CA HIS A 27 -4.48 -1.73 -19.58
C HIS A 27 -3.77 -3.06 -19.82
N GLN A 28 -3.26 -3.70 -18.76
CA GLN A 28 -2.60 -5.00 -18.87
C GLN A 28 -3.53 -6.15 -19.26
N TRP A 29 -4.82 -6.06 -18.93
CA TRP A 29 -5.79 -7.09 -19.29
C TRP A 29 -5.93 -7.30 -20.81
N VAL A 30 -5.66 -6.27 -21.60
CA VAL A 30 -5.78 -6.30 -23.07
C VAL A 30 -4.42 -6.19 -23.79
N ALA A 31 -3.34 -5.92 -23.05
CA ALA A 31 -2.01 -5.81 -23.61
C ALA A 31 -1.46 -7.20 -23.98
N PRO A 32 -0.73 -7.35 -25.11
CA PRO A 32 0.10 -8.53 -25.34
C PRO A 32 1.15 -8.68 -24.25
N ALA A 33 1.50 -9.93 -23.91
CA ALA A 33 2.58 -10.20 -22.97
C ALA A 33 3.89 -9.54 -23.43
N SER A 34 4.45 -8.70 -22.57
CA SER A 34 5.64 -7.89 -22.85
C SER A 34 6.62 -8.01 -21.68
N HIS A 35 7.86 -8.39 -21.99
CA HIS A 35 8.93 -8.43 -20.99
C HIS A 35 9.17 -7.05 -20.36
N ALA A 36 9.10 -5.99 -21.17
CA ALA A 36 9.24 -4.62 -20.68
C ALA A 36 8.15 -4.27 -19.67
N ASP A 37 6.91 -4.71 -19.91
CA ASP A 37 5.79 -4.46 -19.00
C ASP A 37 5.94 -5.26 -17.71
N PHE A 38 6.32 -6.53 -17.79
CA PHE A 38 6.59 -7.35 -16.61
C PHE A 38 7.69 -6.74 -15.75
N TYR A 39 8.78 -6.30 -16.37
CA TYR A 39 9.90 -5.69 -15.67
C TYR A 39 9.52 -4.34 -15.04
N GLY A 40 8.84 -3.47 -15.80
CA GLY A 40 8.40 -2.16 -15.32
C GLY A 40 7.39 -2.26 -14.19
N LEU A 41 6.33 -3.04 -14.38
CA LEU A 41 5.27 -3.20 -13.37
C LEU A 41 5.78 -3.91 -12.11
N ALA A 42 6.73 -4.85 -12.23
CA ALA A 42 7.34 -5.48 -11.06
C ALA A 42 8.09 -4.46 -10.20
N ALA A 43 8.86 -3.54 -10.82
CA ALA A 43 9.56 -2.48 -10.10
C ALA A 43 8.58 -1.57 -9.34
N GLU A 44 7.49 -1.16 -10.00
CA GLU A 44 6.45 -0.32 -9.39
C GLU A 44 5.72 -1.03 -8.23
N VAL A 45 5.48 -2.35 -8.35
CA VAL A 45 4.89 -3.15 -7.27
C VAL A 45 5.84 -3.23 -6.07
N VAL A 46 7.14 -3.41 -6.28
CA VAL A 46 8.14 -3.44 -5.20
C VAL A 46 8.14 -2.11 -4.44
N ASP A 47 8.24 -0.98 -5.16
CA ASP A 47 8.26 0.35 -4.57
C ASP A 47 6.96 0.66 -3.80
N THR A 48 5.81 0.31 -4.40
CA THR A 48 4.50 0.49 -3.76
C THR A 48 4.37 -0.31 -2.46
N LEU A 49 4.82 -1.57 -2.44
CA LEU A 49 4.72 -2.42 -1.25
C LEU A 49 5.61 -1.89 -0.11
N TYR A 50 6.82 -1.39 -0.40
CA TYR A 50 7.65 -0.73 0.61
C TYR A 50 7.04 0.58 1.09
N THR A 51 6.51 1.40 0.18
CA THR A 51 5.82 2.65 0.54
C THR A 51 4.61 2.40 1.45
N LEU A 52 3.82 1.35 1.16
CA LEU A 52 2.72 0.94 2.03
C LEU A 52 3.22 0.44 3.39
N ALA A 53 4.34 -0.30 3.43
CA ALA A 53 4.95 -0.73 4.69
C ALA A 53 5.35 0.49 5.55
N ASP A 54 5.97 1.50 4.96
CA ASP A 54 6.35 2.74 5.64
C ASP A 54 5.11 3.52 6.13
N LEU A 55 4.06 3.58 5.32
CA LEU A 55 2.78 4.18 5.73
C LEU A 55 2.19 3.44 6.95
N THR A 56 2.20 2.11 6.95
CA THR A 56 1.68 1.34 8.10
C THR A 56 2.51 1.55 9.36
N GLU A 57 3.82 1.75 9.23
CA GLU A 57 4.68 2.12 10.36
C GLU A 57 4.33 3.51 10.91
N LEU A 58 4.14 4.50 10.03
CA LEU A 58 3.71 5.83 10.42
C LEU A 58 2.35 5.79 11.15
N LEU A 59 1.38 5.07 10.59
CA LEU A 59 0.05 4.91 11.20
C LEU A 59 0.14 4.22 12.57
N THR A 60 1.02 3.22 12.73
CA THR A 60 1.24 2.56 14.03
C THR A 60 1.67 3.57 15.10
N ARG A 61 2.59 4.49 14.75
CA ARG A 61 3.05 5.55 15.65
C ARG A 61 1.93 6.55 15.97
N GLN A 62 1.16 6.94 14.97
CA GLN A 62 0.04 7.87 15.14
C GLN A 62 -1.07 7.28 16.02
N VAL A 63 -1.42 6.01 15.82
CA VAL A 63 -2.40 5.28 16.64
C VAL A 63 -1.92 5.17 18.09
N GLY A 64 -0.64 4.83 18.32
CA GLY A 64 -0.08 4.72 19.67
C GLY A 64 -0.07 6.03 20.46
N GLY A 65 -0.12 7.18 19.79
CA GLY A 65 -0.24 8.51 20.41
C GLY A 65 -1.65 9.08 20.41
N TYR A 66 -2.63 8.43 19.80
CA TYR A 66 -3.91 9.05 19.47
C TYR A 66 -4.73 9.45 20.70
N GLY A 67 -4.74 8.63 21.74
CA GLY A 67 -5.46 8.91 23.00
C GLY A 67 -4.82 10.00 23.87
N GLN A 68 -3.59 10.42 23.58
CA GLN A 68 -2.89 11.39 24.43
C GLN A 68 -3.59 12.75 24.41
N GLY A 69 -4.09 13.17 25.57
CA GLY A 69 -4.81 14.43 25.74
C GLY A 69 -6.21 14.46 25.12
N ARG A 70 -6.82 13.29 24.86
CA ARG A 70 -8.17 13.18 24.29
C ARG A 70 -9.08 12.32 25.17
N GLU A 71 -10.33 12.73 25.32
CA GLU A 71 -11.38 11.86 25.84
C GLU A 71 -11.92 11.00 24.69
N LEU A 72 -11.66 9.70 24.78
CA LEU A 72 -12.12 8.73 23.80
C LEU A 72 -13.28 7.91 24.38
N TYR A 73 -14.15 7.43 23.50
CA TYR A 73 -15.16 6.44 23.85
C TYR A 73 -15.27 5.40 22.74
N ASP A 74 -15.66 4.20 23.15
CA ASP A 74 -16.00 3.11 22.25
C ASP A 74 -17.49 3.22 21.89
N ASP A 75 -17.83 3.13 20.61
CA ASP A 75 -19.22 3.25 20.14
C ASP A 75 -20.11 2.15 20.73
N THR A 76 -19.54 0.96 21.00
CA THR A 76 -20.26 -0.12 21.68
C THR A 76 -20.38 0.07 23.19
N ARG A 77 -19.66 1.04 23.77
CA ARG A 77 -19.58 1.33 25.21
C ARG A 77 -19.18 0.11 26.07
N THR A 78 -18.56 -0.89 25.45
CA THR A 78 -18.25 -2.19 26.07
C THR A 78 -16.75 -2.46 26.12
N VAL A 79 -15.97 -1.79 25.27
CA VAL A 79 -14.52 -1.96 25.18
C VAL A 79 -13.83 -0.66 25.59
N ASP A 80 -12.72 -0.78 26.32
CA ASP A 80 -11.83 0.35 26.58
C ASP A 80 -11.24 0.88 25.25
N PRO A 81 -11.42 2.17 24.92
CA PRO A 81 -10.82 2.77 23.72
C PRO A 81 -9.31 2.55 23.61
N ASP A 82 -8.58 2.55 24.73
CA ASP A 82 -7.13 2.33 24.73
C ASP A 82 -6.78 0.89 24.34
N ALA A 83 -7.61 -0.07 24.76
CA ALA A 83 -7.47 -1.46 24.32
C ALA A 83 -7.70 -1.59 22.80
N ARG A 84 -8.69 -0.89 22.23
CA ARG A 84 -8.92 -0.88 20.77
C ARG A 84 -7.77 -0.25 19.99
N LEU A 85 -7.22 0.86 20.47
CA LEU A 85 -6.06 1.50 19.82
C LEU A 85 -4.83 0.58 19.88
N THR A 86 -4.65 -0.14 20.98
CA THR A 86 -3.58 -1.13 21.13
C THR A 86 -3.75 -2.26 20.10
N GLU A 87 -4.94 -2.86 20.01
CA GLU A 87 -5.29 -3.89 19.04
C GLU A 87 -5.09 -3.41 17.59
N ALA A 88 -5.57 -2.21 17.26
CA ALA A 88 -5.36 -1.60 15.95
C ALA A 88 -3.85 -1.44 15.62
N GLY A 89 -3.05 -1.02 16.60
CA GLY A 89 -1.59 -0.93 16.47
C GLY A 89 -0.93 -2.30 16.23
N GLU A 90 -1.41 -3.37 16.86
CA GLU A 90 -0.93 -4.73 16.60
C GLU A 90 -1.23 -5.18 15.17
N HIS A 91 -2.44 -4.93 14.68
CA HIS A 91 -2.80 -5.23 13.29
C HIS A 91 -1.96 -4.45 12.27
N LEU A 92 -1.63 -3.18 12.53
CA LEU A 92 -0.75 -2.41 11.65
C LEU A 92 0.68 -2.97 11.63
N ARG A 93 1.23 -3.44 12.76
CA ARG A 93 2.55 -4.09 12.80
C ARG A 93 2.55 -5.43 12.05
N ALA A 94 1.49 -6.21 12.18
CA ALA A 94 1.32 -7.45 11.42
C ALA A 94 1.24 -7.17 9.91
N LEU A 95 0.46 -6.16 9.51
CA LEU A 95 0.33 -5.74 8.12
C LEU A 95 1.68 -5.28 7.54
N ARG A 96 2.44 -4.46 8.28
CA ARG A 96 3.80 -4.05 7.86
C ARG A 96 4.69 -5.26 7.57
N THR A 97 4.66 -6.26 8.46
CA THR A 97 5.47 -7.49 8.31
C THR A 97 5.07 -8.23 7.03
N ALA A 98 3.77 -8.36 6.78
CA ALA A 98 3.26 -8.99 5.57
C ALA A 98 3.66 -8.22 4.29
N LEU A 99 3.60 -6.88 4.31
CA LEU A 99 3.98 -6.03 3.17
C LEU A 99 5.47 -6.14 2.84
N VAL A 100 6.34 -6.14 3.85
CA VAL A 100 7.78 -6.36 3.65
C VAL A 100 8.06 -7.74 3.06
N SER A 101 7.36 -8.78 3.55
CA SER A 101 7.47 -10.12 2.97
C SER A 101 7.01 -10.16 1.51
N ALA A 102 5.89 -9.50 1.19
CA ALA A 102 5.38 -9.42 -0.17
C ALA A 102 6.33 -8.64 -1.09
N ALA A 103 6.92 -7.53 -0.61
CA ALA A 103 7.92 -6.76 -1.34
C ALA A 103 9.16 -7.60 -1.66
N SER A 104 9.59 -8.46 -0.71
CA SER A 104 10.69 -9.40 -0.93
C SER A 104 10.38 -10.39 -2.06
N GLU A 105 9.17 -10.97 -2.09
CA GLU A 105 8.76 -11.87 -3.16
C GLU A 105 8.62 -11.15 -4.52
N ALA A 106 8.05 -9.94 -4.54
CA ALA A 106 7.98 -9.12 -5.75
C ALA A 106 9.38 -8.80 -6.28
N ASN A 107 10.35 -8.52 -5.40
CA ASN A 107 11.73 -8.26 -5.78
C ASN A 107 12.43 -9.51 -6.33
N LYS A 108 12.12 -10.71 -5.80
CA LYS A 108 12.63 -11.97 -6.37
C LYS A 108 12.08 -12.18 -7.79
N PHE A 109 10.80 -11.93 -8.02
CA PHE A 109 10.21 -11.96 -9.35
C PHE A 109 10.88 -10.96 -10.29
N TRP A 110 11.05 -9.71 -9.84
CA TRP A 110 11.69 -8.66 -10.63
C TRP A 110 13.12 -9.01 -11.04
N ASN A 111 13.92 -9.56 -10.12
CA ASN A 111 15.27 -10.05 -10.43
C ASN A 111 15.23 -11.21 -11.42
N ALA A 112 14.32 -12.18 -11.23
CA ALA A 112 14.21 -13.34 -12.12
C ALA A 112 13.86 -12.92 -13.56
N ILE A 113 12.89 -12.01 -13.72
CA ILE A 113 12.49 -11.54 -15.06
C ILE A 113 13.56 -10.64 -15.68
N GLY A 114 14.28 -9.84 -14.88
CA GLY A 114 15.36 -8.97 -15.35
C GLY A 114 16.53 -9.71 -16.03
N HIS A 115 16.66 -11.02 -15.80
CA HIS A 115 17.67 -11.86 -16.45
C HIS A 115 17.21 -12.53 -17.74
N ILE A 116 15.97 -12.30 -18.19
CA ILE A 116 15.45 -12.84 -19.45
C ILE A 116 15.73 -11.83 -20.57
N GLY A 117 16.54 -12.22 -21.56
CA GLY A 117 16.67 -11.51 -22.82
C GLY A 117 15.64 -12.04 -23.84
N VAL A 118 15.02 -11.15 -24.61
CA VAL A 118 14.20 -11.53 -25.76
C VAL A 118 15.03 -11.27 -27.03
N GLU A 119 15.33 -12.33 -27.78
CA GLU A 119 15.94 -12.18 -29.09
C GLU A 119 14.91 -11.53 -30.04
N ALA A 120 15.30 -10.46 -30.73
CA ALA A 120 14.47 -9.92 -31.80
C ALA A 120 14.36 -10.98 -32.90
N ALA A 121 13.14 -11.35 -33.28
CA ALA A 121 12.92 -12.22 -34.42
C ALA A 121 13.57 -11.59 -35.68
N PRO A 122 14.19 -12.39 -36.56
CA PRO A 122 14.88 -11.90 -37.76
C PRO A 122 13.94 -11.17 -38.74
#